data_AF-A0A9X0AQQ6-F1
#
_entry.id   AF-A0A9X0AQQ6-F1
#
_cell.length_a   1.000
_cell.length_b   1.000
_cell.length_c   1.000
_cell.angle_alpha   90.00
_cell.angle_beta   90.00
_cell.angle_gamma   90.00
#
_symmetry.space_group_name_H-M   'P 1'
#
loop_
_entity.id
_entity.type
_entity.pdbx_description
1 polymer ?
#
loop_
_entity_poly.entity_id
_entity_poly.type
_entity_poly.pdbx_seq_one_letter_code
_entity_poly.pdbx_strand_id
1 'polypeptide(L)'
;MAQMPKEMQTREDIAPKRRSMHINADLSGKLLPMQNKLLQSGQVPDRILAPDAESTSPTSAHLSKTDVSRQSEMESKDGEEATVTDESAEKIREFLQMHYLRTRSPEIAARLLYGKNSKEAKQICFDFLGGSLEVDPEEFKASFEHVELDSVLQYVAFPNVQVHPAPDPPYALDRSTGGGKGRCDMMFFFQWLRQDKGVKRILKVIVDDSVAPVHSDEVIESALQGFDVEILDWRKTDLCPEAIWKSSEKIREVYLRWSGNNAVLRGWSEPEGLRRFEDLTKVHLHVKQDLESRSRIQINIDDFCARLNDRTSITEHPRSSSLLPEQPATPPVPARTIQVRRSDEDGQAERLVTMNSADFEMKQENSLQAHRWLSCMDEFQDVFQNVWSWTMKQQRQALMEPIELALIDDGVDLLEPMLRGKISGGQTFDHGDKDANLIRQYWVSEGGHGTVMAKNITRICPMARLYVIKLETHFDHEEKKARIGTRSAAGAIDAAVDRKVQTLNNTFNNPYLGNSNSGICYFRVFT
;
A
#
# COMPACT_ATOMS: atom_id res chain seq x y z
N MET A 1 71.43 7.07 -8.70
CA MET A 1 70.32 6.14 -8.40
C MET A 1 70.63 5.51 -7.06
N ALA A 2 70.12 6.10 -5.98
CA ALA A 2 70.71 5.96 -4.66
C ALA A 2 69.64 5.78 -3.56
N GLN A 3 69.93 4.78 -2.73
CA GLN A 3 69.68 4.62 -1.30
C GLN A 3 69.14 5.84 -0.53
N MET A 4 68.19 5.60 0.38
CA MET A 4 67.98 6.41 1.60
C MET A 4 69.32 6.55 2.37
N PRO A 5 69.62 7.62 3.16
CA PRO A 5 68.92 7.92 4.43
C PRO A 5 69.07 9.38 5.00
N LYS A 6 68.59 9.55 6.26
CA LYS A 6 68.91 10.61 7.27
C LYS A 6 68.13 11.94 7.15
N GLU A 7 67.72 12.65 8.21
CA GLU A 7 68.15 12.67 9.62
C GLU A 7 67.10 13.35 10.56
N MET A 8 67.25 13.10 11.86
CA MET A 8 66.56 13.65 13.03
C MET A 8 66.54 15.19 13.13
N GLN A 9 65.50 15.77 13.76
CA GLN A 9 65.65 16.65 14.93
C GLN A 9 64.33 16.90 15.69
N THR A 10 64.49 17.18 16.98
CA THR A 10 63.58 17.10 18.14
C THR A 10 62.99 18.43 18.61
N ARG A 11 61.94 18.34 19.48
CA ARG A 11 61.39 19.34 20.44
C ARG A 11 60.60 20.51 19.83
N GLU A 12 59.52 21.06 20.41
CA GLU A 12 59.05 21.16 21.80
C GLU A 12 57.54 21.53 21.84
N ASP A 13 56.91 21.19 22.97
CA ASP A 13 55.65 21.62 23.60
C ASP A 13 54.72 22.68 22.98
N ILE A 14 53.39 22.46 23.09
CA ILE A 14 52.42 23.35 23.77
C ILE A 14 51.07 22.60 23.92
N ALA A 15 50.65 22.43 25.17
CA ALA A 15 49.33 21.92 25.58
C ALA A 15 48.23 23.01 25.51
N PRO A 16 46.94 22.60 25.58
CA PRO A 16 46.04 23.34 26.46
C PRO A 16 45.23 22.43 27.41
N LYS A 17 45.57 22.59 28.69
CA LYS A 17 44.70 22.73 29.88
C LYS A 17 43.36 21.96 29.88
N ARG A 18 43.39 20.78 30.52
CA ARG A 18 42.27 20.28 31.33
C ARG A 18 42.11 21.16 32.56
N ARG A 19 40.89 21.64 32.83
CA ARG A 19 40.49 22.14 34.15
C ARG A 19 39.68 21.04 34.83
N SER A 20 40.28 20.53 35.90
CA SER A 20 39.71 19.66 36.92
C SER A 20 38.54 20.37 37.63
N MET A 21 37.56 19.62 38.15
CA MET A 21 37.42 19.46 39.60
C MET A 21 36.25 18.55 40.00
N HIS A 22 36.64 17.55 40.79
CA HIS A 22 36.00 17.01 41.99
C HIS A 22 34.68 16.22 41.92
N ILE A 23 34.90 14.91 42.04
CA ILE A 23 34.12 13.92 42.76
C ILE A 23 33.81 14.43 44.17
N ASN A 24 32.53 14.40 44.56
CA ASN A 24 32.10 14.17 45.93
C ASN A 24 30.93 13.20 45.89
N ALA A 25 31.14 12.03 46.49
CA ALA A 25 30.07 11.09 46.82
C ALA A 25 29.35 11.63 48.07
N ASP A 26 28.02 11.63 48.06
CA ASP A 26 27.28 11.45 49.30
C ASP A 26 25.98 10.68 49.08
N LEU A 27 25.75 9.73 49.99
CA LEU A 27 24.62 8.85 50.11
C LEU A 27 23.51 9.58 50.88
N SER A 28 22.37 9.85 50.27
CA SER A 28 21.10 9.86 51.01
C SER A 28 19.91 9.79 50.07
N GLY A 29 19.08 8.78 50.29
CA GLY A 29 17.79 8.64 49.61
C GLY A 29 16.79 9.66 50.13
N LYS A 30 15.93 10.15 49.22
CA LYS A 30 14.48 10.31 49.39
C LYS A 30 13.85 10.83 48.11
N LEU A 31 12.84 10.10 47.63
CA LEU A 31 11.87 10.54 46.63
C LEU A 31 10.92 11.60 47.21
N LEU A 32 10.24 12.31 46.29
CA LEU A 32 8.95 13.05 46.36
C LEU A 32 9.07 14.54 45.89
N PRO A 33 7.99 15.24 45.48
CA PRO A 33 7.56 15.36 44.08
C PRO A 33 7.38 16.83 43.62
N MET A 34 7.38 17.12 42.31
CA MET A 34 6.94 18.42 41.77
C MET A 34 5.73 18.15 40.86
N GLN A 35 4.48 18.44 41.26
CA GLN A 35 3.79 19.74 41.36
C GLN A 35 3.86 20.60 40.07
N ASN A 36 2.82 20.45 39.24
CA ASN A 36 2.40 21.40 38.21
C ASN A 36 1.19 22.21 38.73
N LYS A 37 1.27 23.55 38.69
CA LYS A 37 0.13 24.50 38.82
C LYS A 37 -0.04 25.19 37.45
N LEU A 38 -1.19 25.01 36.77
CA LEU A 38 -2.36 25.92 36.62
C LEU A 38 -2.01 27.28 35.96
N LEU A 39 -2.70 27.84 34.96
CA LEU A 39 -4.15 28.09 34.71
C LEU A 39 -4.41 28.19 33.18
N GLN A 40 -5.48 27.64 32.55
CA GLN A 40 -6.95 27.84 32.60
C GLN A 40 -7.52 28.97 31.70
N SER A 41 -8.38 28.57 30.75
CA SER A 41 -9.72 29.14 30.42
C SER A 41 -10.33 28.32 29.28
N GLY A 42 -11.59 27.89 29.20
CA GLY A 42 -12.77 27.99 30.07
C GLY A 42 -13.95 27.23 29.42
N GLN A 43 -14.60 26.39 30.23
CA GLN A 43 -16.04 26.07 30.37
C GLN A 43 -16.92 25.48 29.23
N VAL A 44 -17.35 24.24 29.51
CA VAL A 44 -18.63 23.57 29.22
C VAL A 44 -19.76 24.16 30.12
N PRO A 45 -21.05 23.78 29.95
CA PRO A 45 -21.57 22.82 30.93
C PRO A 45 -22.58 21.78 30.40
N ASP A 46 -22.32 20.51 30.73
CA ASP A 46 -23.31 19.44 30.86
C ASP A 46 -23.76 19.34 32.32
N ARG A 47 -25.03 19.02 32.55
CA ARG A 47 -25.57 18.69 33.89
C ARG A 47 -25.93 17.20 33.99
N ILE A 48 -25.17 16.60 34.89
CA ILE A 48 -25.20 15.31 35.60
C ILE A 48 -26.58 14.92 36.16
N LEU A 49 -26.86 13.60 36.28
CA LEU A 49 -27.14 12.89 37.55
C LEU A 49 -27.14 11.36 37.38
N ALA A 50 -26.44 10.68 38.28
CA ALA A 50 -26.32 9.22 38.43
C ALA A 50 -26.96 8.78 39.78
N PRO A 51 -26.71 7.56 40.28
CA PRO A 51 -27.63 6.41 40.36
C PRO A 51 -28.11 6.10 41.80
N ASP A 52 -28.96 5.07 42.01
CA ASP A 52 -28.90 4.19 43.20
C ASP A 52 -29.86 2.95 43.16
N ALA A 53 -29.30 1.83 43.62
CA ALA A 53 -29.81 0.73 44.47
C ALA A 53 -30.97 -0.26 44.08
N GLU A 54 -30.54 -1.53 43.95
CA GLU A 54 -31.00 -2.78 44.61
C GLU A 54 -32.47 -3.29 44.64
N SER A 55 -32.61 -4.46 44.00
CA SER A 55 -33.19 -5.73 44.51
C SER A 55 -34.70 -6.06 44.41
N THR A 56 -34.92 -7.37 44.18
CA THR A 56 -36.12 -8.21 44.39
C THR A 56 -37.15 -8.36 43.26
N SER A 57 -37.13 -9.56 42.65
CA SER A 57 -38.31 -10.35 42.25
C SER A 57 -38.82 -11.14 43.48
N PRO A 58 -40.03 -11.76 43.55
CA PRO A 58 -40.80 -12.37 42.45
C PRO A 58 -42.37 -12.34 42.54
N THR A 59 -43.00 -12.95 41.53
CA THR A 59 -44.26 -13.77 41.59
C THR A 59 -45.55 -13.25 40.93
N SER A 60 -45.90 -13.94 39.84
CA SER A 60 -47.21 -14.37 39.29
C SER A 60 -48.53 -14.02 40.02
N ALA A 61 -49.52 -13.51 39.27
CA ALA A 61 -50.77 -14.20 38.89
C ALA A 61 -52.04 -13.31 38.84
N HIS A 62 -52.85 -13.55 37.78
CA HIS A 62 -54.32 -13.55 37.73
C HIS A 62 -55.14 -12.24 37.52
N LEU A 63 -55.62 -12.08 36.28
CA LEU A 63 -57.03 -11.90 35.82
C LEU A 63 -57.97 -10.91 36.56
N SER A 64 -58.45 -9.87 35.86
CA SER A 64 -59.69 -9.90 35.05
C SER A 64 -60.25 -8.50 34.68
N LYS A 65 -60.56 -8.36 33.38
CA LYS A 65 -61.67 -7.68 32.68
C LYS A 65 -62.25 -6.35 33.24
N THR A 66 -62.28 -5.31 32.38
CA THR A 66 -63.54 -4.87 31.74
C THR A 66 -63.33 -3.87 30.60
N ASP A 67 -64.14 -4.05 29.56
CA ASP A 67 -64.21 -3.37 28.27
C ASP A 67 -64.54 -1.88 28.33
N VAL A 68 -64.04 -1.09 27.36
CA VAL A 68 -64.91 -0.31 26.45
C VAL A 68 -64.26 -0.19 25.07
N SER A 69 -64.93 -0.79 24.08
CA SER A 69 -64.66 -0.65 22.65
C SER A 69 -64.85 0.77 22.13
N ARG A 70 -63.92 1.24 21.30
CA ARG A 70 -64.23 2.08 20.13
C ARG A 70 -63.49 1.52 18.92
N GLN A 71 -64.26 0.87 18.06
CA GLN A 71 -63.84 0.44 16.73
C GLN A 71 -63.57 1.67 15.87
N SER A 72 -62.39 1.72 15.27
CA SER A 72 -62.18 2.35 13.98
C SER A 72 -61.36 1.36 13.16
N GLU A 73 -61.97 0.88 12.08
CA GLU A 73 -61.39 0.00 11.08
C GLU A 73 -60.06 0.59 10.59
N MET A 74 -58.98 -0.13 10.84
CA MET A 74 -57.69 0.12 10.22
C MET A 74 -57.32 -1.19 9.54
N GLU A 75 -57.38 -1.18 8.21
CA GLU A 75 -56.90 -2.26 7.36
C GLU A 75 -55.51 -2.67 7.84
N SER A 76 -55.41 -3.90 8.32
CA SER A 76 -54.15 -4.55 8.65
C SER A 76 -53.36 -4.74 7.35
N LYS A 77 -52.56 -3.74 6.98
CA LYS A 77 -51.30 -4.03 6.31
C LYS A 77 -50.44 -4.72 7.36
N ASP A 78 -50.41 -6.05 7.30
CA ASP A 78 -49.38 -6.84 7.92
C ASP A 78 -48.05 -6.19 7.53
N GLY A 79 -47.45 -5.49 8.49
CA GLY A 79 -46.07 -5.07 8.37
C GLY A 79 -45.26 -6.36 8.43
N GLU A 80 -44.90 -6.90 7.27
CA GLU A 80 -43.80 -7.85 7.17
C GLU A 80 -42.61 -7.20 7.86
N GLU A 81 -42.35 -7.67 9.08
CA GLU A 81 -41.13 -7.38 9.80
C GLU A 81 -40.00 -7.85 8.88
N ALA A 82 -39.27 -6.91 8.28
CA ALA A 82 -38.32 -7.18 7.22
C ALA A 82 -37.24 -8.14 7.76
N THR A 83 -37.40 -9.43 7.46
CA THR A 83 -36.48 -10.46 7.90
C THR A 83 -35.15 -10.27 7.16
N VAL A 84 -34.04 -10.25 7.91
CA VAL A 84 -32.70 -10.16 7.32
C VAL A 84 -32.46 -11.43 6.51
N THR A 85 -32.41 -11.29 5.19
CA THR A 85 -32.04 -12.36 4.27
C THR A 85 -30.54 -12.33 3.99
N ASP A 86 -29.96 -13.47 3.62
CA ASP A 86 -28.56 -13.55 3.20
C ASP A 86 -28.25 -12.58 2.04
N GLU A 87 -29.21 -12.39 1.13
CA GLU A 87 -29.09 -11.43 0.03
C GLU A 87 -29.03 -9.98 0.53
N SER A 88 -29.85 -9.62 1.52
CA SER A 88 -29.82 -8.28 2.11
C SER A 88 -28.52 -8.04 2.88
N ALA A 89 -28.01 -9.05 3.59
CA ALA A 89 -26.74 -8.98 4.30
C ALA A 89 -25.57 -8.80 3.33
N GLU A 90 -25.57 -9.54 2.22
CA GLU A 90 -24.54 -9.43 1.18
C GLU A 90 -24.54 -8.04 0.52
N LYS A 91 -25.71 -7.51 0.17
CA LYS A 91 -25.83 -6.14 -0.37
C LYS A 91 -25.31 -5.08 0.60
N ILE A 92 -25.58 -5.24 1.90
CA ILE A 92 -25.05 -4.34 2.94
C ILE A 92 -23.53 -4.48 3.03
N ARG A 93 -23.00 -5.71 2.97
CA ARG A 93 -21.56 -5.97 2.98
C ARG A 93 -20.87 -5.30 1.80
N GLU A 94 -21.35 -5.51 0.59
CA GLU A 94 -20.82 -4.88 -0.63
C GLU A 94 -20.88 -3.34 -0.54
N PHE A 95 -22.00 -2.79 -0.06
CA PHE A 95 -22.15 -1.35 0.12
C PHE A 95 -21.11 -0.78 1.11
N LEU A 96 -20.97 -1.40 2.28
CA LEU A 96 -20.00 -0.98 3.30
C LEU A 96 -18.57 -1.12 2.80
N GLN A 97 -18.26 -2.23 2.14
CA GLN A 97 -16.95 -2.46 1.53
C GLN A 97 -16.61 -1.34 0.55
N MET A 98 -17.48 -1.10 -0.43
CA MET A 98 -17.28 -0.05 -1.42
C MET A 98 -17.21 1.35 -0.77
N HIS A 99 -18.01 1.62 0.26
CA HIS A 99 -17.97 2.89 0.98
C HIS A 99 -16.60 3.11 1.64
N TYR A 100 -16.08 2.14 2.38
CA TYR A 100 -14.79 2.29 3.07
C TYR A 100 -13.62 2.37 2.09
N LEU A 101 -13.59 1.51 1.07
CA LEU A 101 -12.53 1.53 0.06
C LEU A 101 -12.51 2.83 -0.76
N ARG A 102 -13.65 3.52 -0.93
CA ARG A 102 -13.69 4.83 -1.63
C ARG A 102 -13.38 6.03 -0.75
N THR A 103 -13.64 5.95 0.56
CA THR A 103 -13.65 7.15 1.45
C THR A 103 -12.55 7.17 2.49
N ARG A 104 -11.86 6.05 2.72
CA ARG A 104 -10.84 5.92 3.78
C ARG A 104 -9.48 5.59 3.17
N SER A 105 -8.41 5.94 3.88
CA SER A 105 -7.06 5.49 3.53
C SER A 105 -6.96 3.97 3.62
N PRO A 106 -5.99 3.33 2.92
CA PRO A 106 -5.80 1.88 2.97
C PRO A 106 -5.72 1.31 4.39
N GLU A 107 -4.95 1.98 5.27
CA GLU A 107 -4.82 1.58 6.68
C GLU A 107 -6.17 1.54 7.40
N ILE A 108 -6.95 2.62 7.27
CA ILE A 108 -8.24 2.75 7.96
C ILE A 108 -9.26 1.79 7.35
N ALA A 109 -9.30 1.64 6.03
CA ALA A 109 -10.20 0.73 5.34
C ALA A 109 -9.95 -0.73 5.74
N ALA A 110 -8.70 -1.19 5.67
CA ALA A 110 -8.33 -2.55 6.04
C ALA A 110 -8.71 -2.85 7.50
N ARG A 111 -8.42 -1.92 8.42
CA ARG A 111 -8.77 -2.07 9.84
C ARG A 111 -10.28 -2.14 10.09
N LEU A 112 -11.07 -1.36 9.36
CA LEU A 112 -12.53 -1.38 9.51
C LEU A 112 -13.18 -2.62 8.90
N LEU A 113 -12.59 -3.17 7.83
CA LEU A 113 -13.13 -4.35 7.13
C LEU A 113 -12.74 -5.68 7.80
N TYR A 114 -11.49 -5.82 8.24
CA TYR A 114 -10.98 -7.11 8.76
C TYR A 114 -10.57 -7.06 10.24
N GLY A 115 -10.72 -5.91 10.89
CA GLY A 115 -10.25 -5.71 12.27
C GLY A 115 -8.73 -5.54 12.34
N LYS A 116 -8.18 -5.69 13.55
CA LYS A 116 -6.74 -5.58 13.79
C LYS A 116 -6.09 -6.95 13.71
N ASN A 117 -5.02 -7.07 12.91
CA ASN A 117 -4.07 -8.19 12.92
C ASN A 117 -4.73 -9.59 12.83
N SER A 118 -5.89 -9.68 12.15
CA SER A 118 -6.56 -10.97 11.93
C SER A 118 -5.72 -11.84 10.98
N LYS A 119 -5.59 -13.13 11.30
CA LYS A 119 -4.95 -14.10 10.40
C LYS A 119 -5.72 -14.26 9.08
N GLU A 120 -7.00 -13.90 9.09
CA GLU A 120 -7.90 -13.93 7.93
C GLU A 120 -7.99 -12.57 7.21
N ALA A 121 -7.18 -11.59 7.62
CA ALA A 121 -7.19 -10.27 7.01
C ALA A 121 -6.65 -10.35 5.58
N LYS A 122 -7.46 -9.89 4.63
CA LYS A 122 -7.09 -9.81 3.23
C LYS A 122 -6.45 -8.46 2.92
N GLN A 123 -5.56 -8.49 1.94
CA GLN A 123 -4.96 -7.30 1.36
C GLN A 123 -5.94 -6.61 0.42
N ILE A 124 -6.17 -5.33 0.63
CA ILE A 124 -7.02 -4.49 -0.22
C ILE A 124 -6.22 -3.66 -1.22
N CYS A 125 -4.90 -3.77 -1.23
CA CYS A 125 -4.02 -3.06 -2.16
C CYS A 125 -2.92 -3.99 -2.64
N PHE A 126 -2.53 -3.86 -3.90
CA PHE A 126 -1.34 -4.51 -4.43
C PHE A 126 -0.40 -3.45 -4.99
N ASP A 127 0.66 -3.14 -4.26
CA ASP A 127 1.63 -2.11 -4.63
C ASP A 127 2.98 -2.73 -4.92
N PHE A 128 3.38 -2.73 -6.18
CA PHE A 128 4.66 -3.24 -6.63
C PHE A 128 5.63 -2.11 -7.01
N LEU A 129 5.31 -0.86 -6.68
CA LEU A 129 6.23 0.27 -6.86
C LEU A 129 7.44 0.08 -5.93
N GLY A 130 8.64 0.00 -6.51
CA GLY A 130 9.88 -0.34 -5.81
C GLY A 130 10.23 -1.84 -5.81
N GLY A 131 9.40 -2.68 -6.42
CA GLY A 131 9.77 -4.06 -6.75
C GLY A 131 10.75 -4.14 -7.92
N SER A 132 11.19 -5.36 -8.25
CA SER A 132 12.06 -5.61 -9.40
C SER A 132 11.42 -5.12 -10.71
N LEU A 133 12.23 -4.55 -11.60
CA LEU A 133 11.79 -4.10 -12.92
C LEU A 133 11.78 -5.24 -13.95
N GLU A 134 12.33 -6.40 -13.60
CA GLU A 134 12.27 -7.62 -14.41
C GLU A 134 11.86 -8.78 -13.51
N VAL A 135 10.87 -9.56 -13.96
CA VAL A 135 10.34 -10.70 -13.22
C VAL A 135 10.18 -11.91 -14.11
N ASP A 136 10.47 -13.08 -13.56
CA ASP A 136 10.04 -14.35 -14.14
C ASP A 136 8.59 -14.65 -13.69
N PRO A 137 7.68 -15.04 -14.61
CA PRO A 137 6.28 -15.30 -14.29
C PRO A 137 6.06 -16.31 -13.16
N GLU A 138 6.79 -17.42 -13.20
CA GLU A 138 6.61 -18.54 -12.27
C GLU A 138 7.28 -18.24 -10.94
N GLU A 139 8.42 -17.56 -10.97
CA GLU A 139 9.07 -17.06 -9.76
C GLU A 139 8.22 -16.01 -9.04
N PHE A 140 7.59 -15.10 -9.79
CA PHE A 140 6.66 -14.12 -9.25
C PHE A 140 5.47 -14.81 -8.57
N LYS A 141 4.79 -15.72 -9.28
CA LYS A 141 3.65 -16.47 -8.72
C LYS A 141 4.02 -17.21 -7.43
N ALA A 142 5.16 -17.91 -7.42
CA ALA A 142 5.63 -18.63 -6.25
C ALA A 142 5.97 -17.69 -5.07
N SER A 143 6.55 -16.52 -5.36
CA SER A 143 6.93 -15.55 -4.33
C SER A 143 5.72 -14.88 -3.69
N PHE A 144 4.65 -14.67 -4.46
CA PHE A 144 3.41 -14.05 -4.01
C PHE A 144 2.29 -15.06 -3.67
N GLU A 145 2.59 -16.36 -3.59
CA GLU A 145 1.60 -17.41 -3.26
C GLU A 145 0.87 -17.09 -1.95
N HIS A 146 1.63 -16.70 -0.92
CA HIS A 146 1.15 -16.38 0.43
C HIS A 146 0.29 -15.10 0.52
N VAL A 147 0.24 -14.29 -0.54
CA VAL A 147 -0.53 -13.03 -0.52
C VAL A 147 -2.00 -13.32 -0.80
N GLU A 148 -2.84 -13.08 0.20
CA GLU A 148 -4.30 -13.19 0.09
C GLU A 148 -4.91 -11.82 -0.21
N LEU A 149 -5.43 -11.65 -1.42
CA LEU A 149 -6.08 -10.42 -1.87
C LEU A 149 -7.59 -10.48 -1.63
N ASP A 150 -8.20 -9.34 -1.36
CA ASP A 150 -9.65 -9.23 -1.44
C ASP A 150 -10.13 -9.22 -2.90
N SER A 151 -11.37 -9.67 -3.11
CA SER A 151 -12.06 -9.57 -4.39
C SER A 151 -12.22 -8.13 -4.90
N VAL A 152 -12.22 -7.14 -4.01
CA VAL A 152 -12.23 -5.71 -4.35
C VAL A 152 -10.96 -5.05 -3.83
N LEU A 153 -10.12 -4.58 -4.74
CA LEU A 153 -8.92 -3.83 -4.41
C LEU A 153 -9.19 -2.33 -4.46
N GLN A 154 -8.75 -1.63 -3.42
CA GLN A 154 -8.73 -0.17 -3.38
C GLN A 154 -7.79 0.38 -4.46
N TYR A 155 -6.61 -0.21 -4.62
CA TYR A 155 -5.73 0.11 -5.73
C TYR A 155 -4.76 -1.01 -6.10
N VAL A 156 -4.27 -0.95 -7.33
CA VAL A 156 -3.08 -1.68 -7.78
C VAL A 156 -2.07 -0.71 -8.36
N ALA A 157 -0.79 -0.95 -8.11
CA ALA A 157 0.29 -0.12 -8.62
C ALA A 157 1.44 -0.96 -9.14
N PHE A 158 1.86 -0.69 -10.38
CA PHE A 158 2.98 -1.36 -11.04
C PHE A 158 3.98 -0.34 -11.56
N PRO A 159 5.30 -0.59 -11.38
CA PRO A 159 6.33 0.21 -12.02
C PRO A 159 6.42 -0.20 -13.49
N ASN A 160 7.44 0.29 -14.17
CA ASN A 160 7.76 -0.10 -15.52
C ASN A 160 8.39 -1.52 -15.58
N VAL A 161 7.67 -2.52 -15.06
CA VAL A 161 8.14 -3.92 -14.91
C VAL A 161 7.94 -4.71 -16.21
N GLN A 162 8.92 -5.56 -16.53
CA GLN A 162 8.91 -6.47 -17.66
C GLN A 162 8.86 -7.92 -17.19
N VAL A 163 8.24 -8.78 -17.98
CA VAL A 163 8.06 -10.20 -17.68
C VAL A 163 8.90 -11.02 -18.66
N HIS A 164 9.90 -11.72 -18.13
CA HIS A 164 10.82 -12.55 -18.92
C HIS A 164 11.04 -13.90 -18.23
N PRO A 165 10.83 -15.04 -18.92
CA PRO A 165 10.42 -15.17 -20.31
C PRO A 165 8.96 -14.73 -20.54
N ALA A 166 8.61 -14.49 -21.80
CA ALA A 166 7.23 -14.18 -22.17
C ALA A 166 6.30 -15.30 -21.69
N PRO A 167 5.21 -14.98 -20.98
CA PRO A 167 4.37 -15.99 -20.37
C PRO A 167 3.48 -16.68 -21.42
N ASP A 168 3.06 -17.90 -21.11
CA ASP A 168 2.14 -18.65 -21.98
C ASP A 168 0.72 -18.05 -21.94
N PRO A 169 -0.10 -18.23 -23.00
CA PRO A 169 -1.52 -17.93 -22.95
C PRO A 169 -2.21 -18.63 -21.75
N PRO A 170 -3.15 -17.96 -21.04
CA PRO A 170 -3.81 -16.69 -21.35
C PRO A 170 -3.10 -15.43 -20.82
N TYR A 171 -1.87 -15.56 -20.27
CA TYR A 171 -1.14 -14.46 -19.63
C TYR A 171 -0.40 -13.56 -20.63
N ALA A 172 -0.38 -13.94 -21.91
CA ALA A 172 0.12 -13.13 -23.02
C ALA A 172 -0.92 -13.08 -24.15
N LEU A 173 -0.87 -12.00 -24.95
CA LEU A 173 -1.57 -11.95 -26.22
C LEU A 173 -0.94 -12.93 -27.21
N ASP A 174 -1.79 -13.58 -28.01
CA ASP A 174 -1.33 -14.39 -29.12
C ASP A 174 -0.71 -13.49 -30.20
N ARG A 175 0.62 -13.50 -30.29
CA ARG A 175 1.39 -12.72 -31.28
C ARG A 175 1.59 -13.46 -32.60
N SER A 176 1.09 -14.70 -32.74
CA SER A 176 1.29 -15.52 -33.93
C SER A 176 0.67 -14.92 -35.21
N THR A 177 -0.25 -13.96 -35.06
CA THR A 177 -0.99 -13.30 -36.16
C THR A 177 -0.39 -11.98 -36.63
N GLY A 178 0.87 -11.66 -36.25
CA GLY A 178 1.54 -10.43 -36.68
C GLY A 178 1.33 -9.25 -35.72
N GLY A 179 1.62 -9.48 -34.44
CA GLY A 179 1.44 -8.50 -33.37
C GLY A 179 2.26 -7.21 -33.54
N GLY A 180 1.75 -6.11 -32.97
CA GLY A 180 2.45 -4.83 -32.90
C GLY A 180 3.72 -4.88 -32.02
N LYS A 181 4.54 -3.83 -32.09
CA LYS A 181 5.80 -3.69 -31.33
C LYS A 181 5.61 -3.27 -29.86
N GLY A 182 4.36 -3.12 -29.40
CA GLY A 182 4.04 -2.70 -28.04
C GLY A 182 4.36 -3.79 -27.02
N ARG A 183 4.51 -3.38 -25.76
CA ARG A 183 4.63 -4.31 -24.63
C ARG A 183 3.32 -4.99 -24.32
N CYS A 184 3.40 -6.19 -23.76
CA CYS A 184 2.23 -6.94 -23.28
C CYS A 184 2.38 -7.44 -21.84
N ASP A 185 3.43 -7.04 -21.12
CA ASP A 185 3.78 -7.57 -19.80
C ASP A 185 2.66 -7.37 -18.77
N MET A 186 1.94 -6.25 -18.85
CA MET A 186 0.80 -5.98 -17.95
C MET A 186 -0.33 -7.01 -18.07
N MET A 187 -0.47 -7.71 -19.20
CA MET A 187 -1.44 -8.80 -19.31
C MET A 187 -1.21 -9.86 -18.24
N PHE A 188 0.04 -10.22 -17.96
CA PHE A 188 0.39 -11.22 -16.97
C PHE A 188 -0.13 -10.83 -15.58
N PHE A 189 0.20 -9.61 -15.12
CA PHE A 189 -0.15 -9.17 -13.77
C PHE A 189 -1.66 -9.04 -13.58
N PHE A 190 -2.37 -8.44 -14.54
CA PHE A 190 -3.83 -8.31 -14.44
C PHE A 190 -4.53 -9.66 -14.61
N GLN A 191 -3.98 -10.57 -15.41
CA GLN A 191 -4.51 -11.92 -15.54
C GLN A 191 -4.29 -12.74 -14.26
N TRP A 192 -3.12 -12.61 -13.62
CA TRP A 192 -2.81 -13.19 -12.30
C TRP A 192 -3.75 -12.67 -11.21
N LEU A 193 -3.98 -11.34 -11.15
CA LEU A 193 -4.94 -10.75 -10.23
C LEU A 193 -6.35 -11.37 -10.41
N ARG A 194 -6.78 -11.55 -11.67
CA ARG A 194 -8.11 -12.06 -12.01
C ARG A 194 -8.27 -13.56 -11.76
N GLN A 195 -7.37 -14.37 -12.30
CA GLN A 195 -7.47 -15.84 -12.31
C GLN A 195 -6.89 -16.46 -11.05
N ASP A 196 -5.70 -16.05 -10.64
CA ASP A 196 -4.98 -16.69 -9.53
C ASP A 196 -5.38 -16.11 -8.17
N LYS A 197 -5.68 -14.80 -8.11
CA LYS A 197 -6.05 -14.10 -6.86
C LYS A 197 -7.54 -13.81 -6.73
N GLY A 198 -8.35 -14.08 -7.76
CA GLY A 198 -9.80 -13.95 -7.71
C GLY A 198 -10.30 -12.50 -7.54
N VAL A 199 -9.48 -11.52 -7.92
CA VAL A 199 -9.85 -10.10 -7.90
C VAL A 199 -10.90 -9.86 -8.98
N LYS A 200 -12.00 -9.21 -8.59
CA LYS A 200 -13.14 -8.90 -9.45
C LYS A 200 -13.26 -7.42 -9.72
N ARG A 201 -12.83 -6.56 -8.80
CA ARG A 201 -12.90 -5.11 -8.94
C ARG A 201 -11.65 -4.41 -8.45
N ILE A 202 -11.23 -3.36 -9.16
CA ILE A 202 -10.08 -2.53 -8.80
C ILE A 202 -10.49 -1.07 -8.87
N LEU A 203 -10.54 -0.34 -7.74
CA LEU A 203 -11.01 1.04 -7.75
C LEU A 203 -10.00 1.99 -8.41
N LYS A 204 -8.70 1.80 -8.18
CA LYS A 204 -7.63 2.63 -8.74
C LYS A 204 -6.52 1.79 -9.37
N VAL A 205 -6.16 2.11 -10.61
CA VAL A 205 -5.04 1.46 -11.31
C VAL A 205 -3.94 2.49 -11.53
N ILE A 206 -2.71 2.15 -11.14
CA ILE A 206 -1.51 2.95 -11.38
C ILE A 206 -0.50 2.08 -12.13
N VAL A 207 -0.11 2.47 -13.33
CA VAL A 207 0.88 1.72 -14.12
C VAL A 207 1.86 2.69 -14.73
N ASP A 208 3.14 2.58 -14.37
CA ASP A 208 4.20 3.33 -15.03
C ASP A 208 4.52 2.76 -16.41
N ASP A 209 3.99 3.41 -17.44
CA ASP A 209 4.16 3.08 -18.86
C ASP A 209 4.76 4.28 -19.63
N SER A 210 5.64 5.03 -18.95
CA SER A 210 6.19 6.31 -19.45
C SER A 210 7.40 6.14 -20.38
N VAL A 211 8.06 4.99 -20.35
CA VAL A 211 9.27 4.72 -21.14
C VAL A 211 8.96 3.78 -22.29
N ALA A 212 9.44 4.12 -23.48
CA ALA A 212 9.30 3.29 -24.66
C ALA A 212 10.15 1.99 -24.58
N PRO A 213 9.70 0.87 -25.16
CA PRO A 213 8.38 0.69 -25.80
C PRO A 213 7.25 0.71 -24.75
N VAL A 214 6.14 1.35 -25.06
CA VAL A 214 4.95 1.40 -24.18
C VAL A 214 3.97 0.27 -24.53
N HIS A 215 2.96 0.04 -23.69
CA HIS A 215 1.89 -0.90 -23.99
C HIS A 215 0.98 -0.39 -25.13
N SER A 216 0.51 -1.30 -25.98
CA SER A 216 -0.50 -0.96 -26.99
C SER A 216 -1.86 -0.71 -26.33
N ASP A 217 -2.74 0.05 -26.98
CA ASP A 217 -4.08 0.31 -26.46
C ASP A 217 -4.87 -1.01 -26.28
N GLU A 218 -4.76 -1.95 -27.23
CA GLU A 218 -5.36 -3.29 -27.14
C GLU A 218 -4.94 -4.06 -25.88
N VAL A 219 -3.69 -3.93 -25.46
CA VAL A 219 -3.20 -4.56 -24.22
C VAL A 219 -3.85 -3.90 -23.00
N ILE A 220 -3.90 -2.57 -22.98
CA ILE A 220 -4.49 -1.82 -21.87
C ILE A 220 -5.97 -2.21 -21.71
N GLU A 221 -6.71 -2.21 -22.83
CA GLU A 221 -8.11 -2.63 -22.91
C GLU A 221 -8.28 -4.05 -22.34
N SER A 222 -7.50 -5.01 -22.85
CA SER A 222 -7.62 -6.43 -22.48
C SER A 222 -7.22 -6.71 -21.01
N ALA A 223 -6.18 -6.03 -20.52
CA ALA A 223 -5.70 -6.17 -19.16
C ALA A 223 -6.75 -5.70 -18.14
N LEU A 224 -7.39 -4.55 -18.40
CA LEU A 224 -8.32 -3.91 -17.47
C LEU A 224 -9.77 -4.42 -17.59
N GLN A 225 -10.08 -5.12 -18.68
CA GLN A 225 -11.42 -5.64 -18.94
C GLN A 225 -11.99 -6.43 -17.75
N GLY A 226 -13.20 -6.05 -17.31
CA GLY A 226 -13.95 -6.75 -16.28
C GLY A 226 -13.63 -6.37 -14.84
N PHE A 227 -12.71 -5.42 -14.58
CA PHE A 227 -12.37 -4.97 -13.22
C PHE A 227 -13.18 -3.77 -12.69
N ASP A 228 -14.09 -3.19 -13.47
CA ASP A 228 -14.86 -1.98 -13.07
C ASP A 228 -13.97 -0.86 -12.49
N VAL A 229 -12.95 -0.44 -13.26
CA VAL A 229 -11.98 0.56 -12.82
C VAL A 229 -12.62 1.94 -12.67
N GLU A 230 -12.45 2.58 -11.51
CA GLU A 230 -13.03 3.90 -11.20
C GLU A 230 -12.04 5.05 -11.37
N ILE A 231 -10.74 4.78 -11.15
CA ILE A 231 -9.66 5.76 -11.24
C ILE A 231 -8.52 5.16 -12.07
N LEU A 232 -8.20 5.80 -13.20
CA LEU A 232 -7.16 5.31 -14.10
C LEU A 232 -5.96 6.25 -14.12
N ASP A 233 -4.81 5.75 -13.68
CA ASP A 233 -3.50 6.38 -13.74
C ASP A 233 -2.51 5.52 -14.54
N TRP A 234 -2.77 5.37 -15.84
CA TRP A 234 -1.87 4.68 -16.77
C TRP A 234 -0.90 5.70 -17.38
N ARG A 235 0.41 5.58 -17.10
CA ARG A 235 1.41 6.61 -17.43
C ARG A 235 1.90 6.60 -18.87
N LYS A 236 0.99 6.40 -19.81
CA LYS A 236 1.25 6.47 -21.25
C LYS A 236 0.93 7.87 -21.78
N THR A 237 1.88 8.48 -22.48
CA THR A 237 1.71 9.77 -23.15
C THR A 237 0.65 9.67 -24.24
N ASP A 238 -0.24 10.67 -24.29
CA ASP A 238 -1.32 10.80 -25.28
C ASP A 238 -2.23 9.56 -25.39
N LEU A 239 -2.58 8.96 -24.25
CA LEU A 239 -3.46 7.79 -24.19
C LEU A 239 -4.81 8.04 -24.91
N CYS A 240 -5.21 7.10 -25.76
CA CYS A 240 -6.43 7.19 -26.57
C CYS A 240 -7.70 7.18 -25.69
N PRO A 241 -8.68 8.09 -25.90
CA PRO A 241 -9.92 8.09 -25.11
C PRO A 241 -10.76 6.83 -25.32
N GLU A 242 -10.76 6.24 -26.52
CA GLU A 242 -11.48 4.99 -26.80
C GLU A 242 -10.88 3.81 -26.01
N ALA A 243 -9.55 3.78 -25.86
CA ALA A 243 -8.87 2.76 -25.05
C ALA A 243 -9.26 2.88 -23.57
N ILE A 244 -9.38 4.11 -23.06
CA ILE A 244 -9.86 4.39 -21.70
C ILE A 244 -11.30 3.89 -21.55
N TRP A 245 -12.17 4.17 -22.53
CA TRP A 245 -13.59 3.78 -22.48
C TRP A 245 -13.77 2.27 -22.46
N LYS A 246 -13.08 1.57 -23.37
CA LYS A 246 -13.13 0.11 -23.44
C LYS A 246 -12.50 -0.59 -22.23
N SER A 247 -11.55 0.08 -21.55
CA SER A 247 -10.97 -0.43 -20.31
C SER A 247 -12.00 -0.48 -19.18
N SER A 248 -12.79 0.59 -19.00
CA SER A 248 -13.94 0.59 -18.09
C SER A 248 -14.88 1.78 -18.30
N GLU A 249 -16.18 1.53 -18.32
CA GLU A 249 -17.22 2.57 -18.36
C GLU A 249 -17.43 3.28 -17.01
N LYS A 250 -16.85 2.74 -15.91
CA LYS A 250 -17.02 3.23 -14.53
C LYS A 250 -16.02 4.31 -14.10
N ILE A 251 -15.20 4.79 -15.04
CA ILE A 251 -14.15 5.76 -14.77
C ILE A 251 -14.78 7.08 -14.34
N ARG A 252 -14.43 7.52 -13.11
CA ARG A 252 -14.81 8.81 -12.54
C ARG A 252 -13.65 9.81 -12.44
N GLU A 253 -12.41 9.33 -12.51
CA GLU A 253 -11.18 10.12 -12.41
C GLU A 253 -10.09 9.52 -13.30
N VAL A 254 -9.41 10.35 -14.08
CA VAL A 254 -8.35 9.90 -15.00
C VAL A 254 -7.12 10.82 -14.93
N TYR A 255 -5.92 10.24 -15.00
CA TYR A 255 -4.64 10.93 -15.04
C TYR A 255 -4.04 10.79 -16.44
N LEU A 256 -3.90 11.90 -17.15
CA LEU A 256 -3.49 11.96 -18.55
C LEU A 256 -2.18 12.70 -18.70
N ARG A 257 -1.28 12.15 -19.53
CA ARG A 257 0.01 12.74 -19.87
C ARG A 257 -0.11 13.32 -21.25
N TRP A 258 0.09 14.62 -21.37
CA TRP A 258 -0.08 15.32 -22.61
C TRP A 258 1.26 15.79 -23.16
N SER A 259 1.56 15.37 -24.39
CA SER A 259 2.80 15.71 -25.09
C SER A 259 2.92 17.18 -25.51
N GLY A 260 1.83 17.95 -25.43
CA GLY A 260 1.71 19.28 -26.04
C GLY A 260 0.99 19.28 -27.39
N ASN A 261 0.66 18.10 -27.95
CA ASN A 261 -0.09 18.01 -29.21
C ASN A 261 -1.57 18.41 -29.03
N ASN A 262 -1.98 19.57 -29.55
CA ASN A 262 -3.36 20.06 -29.40
C ASN A 262 -4.42 19.15 -30.05
N ALA A 263 -4.06 18.31 -31.03
CA ALA A 263 -4.99 17.33 -31.59
C ALA A 263 -5.48 16.33 -30.53
N VAL A 264 -4.62 15.98 -29.58
CA VAL A 264 -4.94 15.06 -28.47
C VAL A 264 -5.95 15.69 -27.53
N LEU A 265 -5.76 16.96 -27.13
CA LEU A 265 -6.75 17.69 -26.33
C LEU A 265 -8.09 17.81 -27.06
N ARG A 266 -8.09 17.98 -28.38
CA ARG A 266 -9.33 18.01 -29.17
C ARG A 266 -10.04 16.65 -29.11
N GLY A 267 -9.33 15.55 -29.38
CA GLY A 267 -9.87 14.19 -29.29
C GLY A 267 -10.39 13.85 -27.90
N TRP A 268 -9.66 14.18 -26.83
CA TRP A 268 -10.16 13.97 -25.46
C TRP A 268 -11.45 14.74 -25.16
N SER A 269 -11.62 15.94 -25.70
CA SER A 269 -12.84 16.76 -25.48
C SER A 269 -13.97 16.52 -26.48
N GLU A 270 -13.82 15.60 -27.43
CA GLU A 270 -14.88 15.31 -28.40
C GLU A 270 -16.04 14.54 -27.76
N PRO A 271 -17.23 14.49 -28.38
CA PRO A 271 -18.40 13.80 -27.81
C PRO A 271 -18.14 12.32 -27.48
N GLU A 272 -17.42 11.62 -28.35
CA GLU A 272 -17.04 10.20 -28.17
C GLU A 272 -15.79 10.02 -27.29
N GLY A 273 -15.14 11.12 -26.91
CA GLY A 273 -13.98 11.14 -26.02
C GLY A 273 -14.35 11.06 -24.54
N LEU A 274 -13.70 11.88 -23.70
CA LEU A 274 -13.94 11.90 -22.25
C LEU A 274 -15.36 12.35 -21.86
N ARG A 275 -16.07 13.04 -22.77
CA ARG A 275 -17.46 13.46 -22.55
C ARG A 275 -18.42 12.26 -22.48
N ARG A 276 -18.03 11.11 -23.03
CA ARG A 276 -18.80 9.88 -23.05
C ARG A 276 -19.03 9.28 -21.66
N PHE A 277 -18.11 9.50 -20.71
CA PHE A 277 -18.15 8.90 -19.37
C PHE A 277 -19.14 9.59 -18.45
N GLU A 278 -20.28 8.95 -18.17
CA GLU A 278 -21.36 9.49 -17.34
C GLU A 278 -20.87 9.94 -15.94
N ASP A 279 -20.03 9.12 -15.32
CA ASP A 279 -19.52 9.29 -13.95
C ASP A 279 -18.21 10.11 -13.85
N LEU A 280 -17.63 10.56 -14.98
CA LEU A 280 -16.38 11.31 -14.98
C LEU A 280 -16.56 12.68 -14.31
N THR A 281 -15.80 12.91 -13.25
CA THR A 281 -15.84 14.15 -12.46
C THR A 281 -14.50 14.88 -12.43
N LYS A 282 -13.38 14.18 -12.65
CA LYS A 282 -12.03 14.75 -12.57
C LYS A 282 -11.11 14.25 -13.68
N VAL A 283 -10.34 15.18 -14.23
CA VAL A 283 -9.22 14.90 -15.15
C VAL A 283 -7.97 15.55 -14.58
N HIS A 284 -6.95 14.76 -14.30
CA HIS A 284 -5.63 15.23 -13.89
C HIS A 284 -4.74 15.30 -15.13
N LEU A 285 -4.42 16.50 -15.58
CA LEU A 285 -3.66 16.76 -16.79
C LEU A 285 -2.20 17.08 -16.43
N HIS A 286 -1.32 16.12 -16.70
CA HIS A 286 0.12 16.28 -16.60
C HIS A 286 0.64 16.87 -17.91
N VAL A 287 1.17 18.09 -17.82
CA VAL A 287 1.61 18.86 -18.98
C VAL A 287 3.13 18.83 -19.04
N LYS A 288 3.66 18.26 -20.11
CA LYS A 288 5.07 18.38 -20.43
C LYS A 288 5.29 19.67 -21.22
N GLN A 289 6.00 20.63 -20.62
CA GLN A 289 6.38 21.85 -21.35
C GLN A 289 7.50 21.51 -22.33
N ASP A 290 7.17 21.39 -23.61
CA ASP A 290 8.13 21.12 -24.67
C ASP A 290 8.20 22.29 -25.66
N LEU A 291 7.64 22.13 -26.87
CA LEU A 291 7.80 23.08 -27.98
C LEU A 291 6.93 24.34 -27.89
N GLU A 292 5.76 24.25 -27.25
CA GLU A 292 4.78 25.33 -27.23
C GLU A 292 5.07 26.38 -26.15
N SER A 293 4.74 27.64 -26.44
CA SER A 293 4.81 28.71 -25.44
C SER A 293 3.82 28.46 -24.30
N ARG A 294 4.17 28.88 -23.07
CA ARG A 294 3.27 28.81 -21.90
C ARG A 294 1.90 29.44 -22.17
N SER A 295 1.87 30.56 -22.90
CA SER A 295 0.63 31.23 -23.28
C SER A 295 -0.22 30.38 -24.23
N ARG A 296 0.40 29.72 -25.21
CA ARG A 296 -0.32 28.81 -26.13
C ARG A 296 -0.83 27.58 -25.39
N ILE A 297 -0.02 27.00 -24.50
CA ILE A 297 -0.40 25.87 -23.65
C ILE A 297 -1.65 26.24 -22.84
N GLN A 298 -1.65 27.41 -22.18
CA GLN A 298 -2.80 27.84 -21.40
C GLN A 298 -4.07 28.00 -22.25
N ILE A 299 -3.97 28.64 -23.42
CA ILE A 299 -5.10 28.79 -24.35
C ILE A 299 -5.65 27.41 -24.77
N ASN A 300 -4.76 26.47 -25.14
CA ASN A 300 -5.18 25.13 -25.55
C ASN A 300 -5.90 24.38 -24.41
N ILE A 301 -5.45 24.55 -23.17
CA ILE A 301 -6.07 23.95 -21.97
C ILE A 301 -7.41 24.61 -21.65
N ASP A 302 -7.51 25.94 -21.76
CA ASP A 302 -8.76 26.66 -21.52
C ASP A 302 -9.83 26.24 -22.55
N ASP A 303 -9.45 26.19 -23.83
CA ASP A 303 -10.31 25.70 -24.91
C ASP A 303 -10.72 24.23 -24.70
N PHE A 304 -9.80 23.40 -24.21
CA PHE A 304 -10.09 22.01 -23.84
C PHE A 304 -11.13 21.92 -22.72
N CYS A 305 -10.95 22.68 -21.65
CA CYS A 305 -11.89 22.70 -20.51
C CYS A 305 -13.27 23.20 -20.94
N ALA A 306 -13.33 24.20 -21.82
CA ALA A 306 -14.58 24.70 -22.38
C ALA A 306 -15.30 23.64 -23.21
N ARG A 307 -14.61 22.96 -24.14
CA ARG A 307 -15.20 21.88 -24.97
C ARG A 307 -15.64 20.69 -24.13
N LEU A 308 -14.84 20.30 -23.14
CA LEU A 308 -15.13 19.16 -22.26
C LEU A 308 -16.43 19.37 -21.47
N ASN A 309 -16.72 20.61 -21.09
CA ASN A 309 -17.93 20.99 -20.36
C ASN A 309 -19.03 21.60 -21.26
N ASP A 310 -18.84 21.58 -22.59
CA ASP A 310 -19.83 22.07 -23.53
C ASP A 310 -21.07 21.16 -23.53
N ARG A 311 -22.24 21.79 -23.58
CA ARG A 311 -23.55 21.16 -23.44
C ARG A 311 -24.24 20.89 -24.78
N THR A 312 -23.66 21.38 -25.89
CA THR A 312 -24.31 21.41 -27.21
C THR A 312 -24.34 20.08 -27.98
N SER A 313 -24.15 18.91 -27.35
CA SER A 313 -24.04 17.62 -28.09
C SER A 313 -24.79 16.42 -27.51
N ILE A 314 -25.63 16.56 -26.47
CA ILE A 314 -26.36 15.41 -25.89
C ILE A 314 -27.76 15.24 -26.50
N THR A 315 -28.24 16.21 -27.27
CA THR A 315 -29.56 16.20 -27.90
C THR A 315 -29.41 16.40 -29.39
N GLU A 316 -29.17 15.33 -30.16
CA GLU A 316 -29.57 15.24 -31.58
C GLU A 316 -29.25 13.84 -32.15
N HIS A 317 -30.10 12.87 -31.82
CA HIS A 317 -30.42 11.81 -32.77
C HIS A 317 -31.83 12.08 -33.29
N PRO A 318 -32.00 12.51 -34.55
CA PRO A 318 -33.32 12.69 -35.14
C PRO A 318 -33.92 11.29 -35.38
N ARG A 319 -34.70 10.79 -34.43
CA ARG A 319 -35.65 9.70 -34.71
C ARG A 319 -36.82 10.32 -35.48
N SER A 320 -36.98 9.83 -36.70
CA SER A 320 -38.08 10.14 -37.60
C SER A 320 -39.43 10.19 -36.86
N SER A 321 -40.13 11.30 -37.13
CA SER A 321 -41.53 11.60 -36.87
C SER A 321 -42.42 10.42 -36.44
N SER A 322 -42.89 10.45 -35.19
CA SER A 322 -44.23 9.94 -34.84
C SER A 322 -44.79 10.74 -33.67
N LEU A 323 -45.86 11.50 -33.95
CA LEU A 323 -46.62 12.31 -33.00
C LEU A 323 -47.33 11.42 -31.96
N LEU A 324 -46.97 11.53 -30.67
CA LEU A 324 -47.81 11.15 -29.54
C LEU A 324 -47.57 12.10 -28.34
N PRO A 325 -48.55 12.28 -27.43
CA PRO A 325 -48.64 13.44 -26.54
C PRO A 325 -47.70 13.38 -25.33
N GLU A 326 -47.31 14.57 -24.88
CA GLU A 326 -46.39 14.88 -23.78
C GLU A 326 -46.67 14.08 -22.49
N GLN A 327 -45.67 13.32 -22.04
CA GLN A 327 -45.54 12.94 -20.64
C GLN A 327 -44.87 14.08 -19.84
N PRO A 328 -45.23 14.29 -18.56
CA PRO A 328 -44.70 15.36 -17.75
C PRO A 328 -43.18 15.22 -17.58
N ALA A 329 -42.49 16.33 -17.85
CA ALA A 329 -41.05 16.46 -17.79
C ALA A 329 -40.49 15.96 -16.45
N THR A 330 -39.57 14.99 -16.54
CA THR A 330 -38.67 14.67 -15.45
C THR A 330 -37.87 15.91 -15.06
N PRO A 331 -37.59 16.13 -13.76
CA PRO A 331 -36.78 17.27 -13.33
C PRO A 331 -35.40 17.24 -14.01
N PRO A 332 -34.84 18.40 -14.38
CA PRO A 332 -33.53 18.46 -15.03
C PRO A 332 -32.48 17.83 -14.12
N VAL A 333 -31.86 16.76 -14.61
CA VAL A 333 -30.70 16.13 -13.96
C VAL A 333 -29.63 17.22 -13.75
N PRO A 334 -29.09 17.40 -12.54
CA PRO A 334 -28.10 18.42 -12.28
C PRO A 334 -26.90 18.27 -13.22
N ALA A 335 -26.48 19.37 -13.85
CA ALA A 335 -25.44 19.37 -14.86
C ALA A 335 -24.09 18.94 -14.28
N ARG A 336 -23.58 17.78 -14.74
CA ARG A 336 -22.22 17.31 -14.42
C ARG A 336 -21.17 18.29 -14.95
N THR A 337 -20.21 18.67 -14.11
CA THR A 337 -19.06 19.51 -14.48
C THR A 337 -17.80 18.71 -14.22
N ILE A 338 -16.95 18.57 -15.24
CA ILE A 338 -15.69 17.83 -15.16
C ILE A 338 -14.59 18.81 -14.73
N GLN A 339 -13.98 18.55 -13.58
CA GLN A 339 -12.88 19.36 -13.04
C GLN A 339 -11.56 18.94 -13.67
N VAL A 340 -10.89 19.86 -14.36
CA VAL A 340 -9.54 19.63 -14.89
C VAL A 340 -8.51 20.21 -13.92
N ARG A 341 -7.60 19.38 -13.42
CA ARG A 341 -6.49 19.78 -12.56
C ARG A 341 -5.19 19.66 -13.34
N ARG A 342 -4.53 20.79 -13.56
CA ARG A 342 -3.23 20.85 -14.23
C ARG A 342 -2.11 20.63 -13.22
N SER A 343 -1.14 19.82 -13.60
CA SER A 343 0.19 19.78 -12.98
C SER A 343 1.24 19.92 -14.06
N ASP A 344 2.14 20.90 -13.90
CA ASP A 344 3.28 21.06 -14.79
C ASP A 344 4.36 20.06 -14.40
N GLU A 345 4.91 19.36 -15.38
CA GLU A 345 6.19 18.66 -15.22
C GLU A 345 7.32 19.70 -15.21
N ASP A 346 7.37 20.55 -14.18
CA ASP A 346 8.66 21.07 -13.75
C ASP A 346 9.41 19.82 -13.27
N GLY A 347 10.57 19.52 -13.85
CA GLY A 347 11.36 18.29 -13.66
C GLY A 347 11.85 17.99 -12.23
N GLN A 348 11.10 18.42 -11.21
CA GLN A 348 11.29 18.19 -9.79
C GLN A 348 10.13 17.39 -9.15
N ALA A 349 8.96 17.25 -9.80
CA ALA A 349 7.79 16.58 -9.21
C ALA A 349 7.65 15.07 -9.52
N GLU A 350 8.49 14.49 -10.39
CA GLU A 350 8.57 13.03 -10.57
C GLU A 350 9.40 12.31 -9.48
N ARG A 351 9.83 13.04 -8.45
CA ARG A 351 10.71 12.50 -7.41
C ARG A 351 10.02 11.65 -6.34
N LEU A 352 8.73 11.32 -6.51
CA LEU A 352 7.99 10.46 -5.58
C LEU A 352 7.77 9.03 -6.05
N VAL A 353 8.26 8.61 -7.23
CA VAL A 353 8.15 7.20 -7.67
C VAL A 353 9.46 6.63 -8.26
N THR A 354 10.57 7.37 -8.18
CA THR A 354 11.93 6.83 -8.44
C THR A 354 12.83 7.14 -7.24
N MET A 355 12.58 6.45 -6.13
CA MET A 355 13.68 6.09 -5.24
C MET A 355 14.13 4.69 -5.61
N ASN A 356 14.82 4.58 -6.76
CA ASN A 356 15.81 3.54 -6.88
C ASN A 356 16.89 3.86 -5.86
N SER A 357 17.10 2.89 -4.98
CA SER A 357 18.16 2.80 -4.00
C SER A 357 19.40 3.51 -4.51
N ALA A 358 19.75 4.62 -3.88
CA ALA A 358 21.13 5.05 -3.94
C ALA A 358 21.94 3.87 -3.41
N ASP A 359 22.78 3.29 -4.27
CA ASP A 359 23.84 2.37 -3.87
C ASP A 359 24.63 3.05 -2.74
N PHE A 360 24.22 2.76 -1.51
CA PHE A 360 25.02 3.07 -0.35
C PHE A 360 26.08 1.99 -0.34
N GLU A 361 27.18 2.25 -1.06
CA GLU A 361 28.42 1.53 -0.87
C GLU A 361 28.81 1.66 0.60
N MET A 362 28.38 0.69 1.40
CA MET A 362 28.87 0.51 2.75
C MET A 362 30.32 0.07 2.60
N LYS A 363 31.24 1.00 2.86
CA LYS A 363 32.70 0.77 2.86
C LYS A 363 33.02 -0.57 3.54
N GLN A 364 33.51 -1.52 2.74
CA GLN A 364 34.06 -2.78 3.21
C GLN A 364 35.33 -2.53 4.02
N GLU A 365 35.21 -2.46 5.35
CA GLU A 365 36.37 -2.61 6.25
C GLU A 365 36.27 -3.85 7.16
N ASN A 366 35.21 -4.67 7.05
CA ASN A 366 35.02 -5.90 7.85
C ASN A 366 35.00 -7.23 7.04
N SER A 367 35.43 -7.21 5.78
CA SER A 367 35.31 -8.31 4.80
C SER A 367 35.86 -9.68 5.28
N LEU A 368 36.98 -9.71 6.01
CA LEU A 368 37.64 -10.97 6.39
C LEU A 368 36.94 -11.74 7.54
N GLN A 369 36.32 -11.05 8.50
CA GLN A 369 35.58 -11.72 9.59
C GLN A 369 34.18 -12.14 9.15
N ALA A 370 33.52 -11.33 8.31
CA ALA A 370 32.22 -11.65 7.74
C ALA A 370 32.26 -12.96 6.93
N HIS A 371 33.30 -13.16 6.09
CA HIS A 371 33.43 -14.38 5.30
C HIS A 371 33.63 -15.63 6.16
N ARG A 372 34.39 -15.57 7.26
CA ARG A 372 34.60 -16.72 8.15
C ARG A 372 33.35 -17.08 8.95
N TRP A 373 32.61 -16.08 9.42
CA TRP A 373 31.34 -16.30 10.11
C TRP A 373 30.30 -16.92 9.17
N LEU A 374 30.18 -16.40 7.96
CA LEU A 374 29.26 -16.93 6.95
C LEU A 374 29.60 -18.39 6.60
N SER A 375 30.88 -18.73 6.42
CA SER A 375 31.30 -20.13 6.20
C SER A 375 31.01 -21.01 7.40
N CYS A 376 31.27 -20.54 8.63
CA CYS A 376 30.95 -21.28 9.85
C CYS A 376 29.44 -21.52 9.98
N MET A 377 28.62 -20.56 9.56
CA MET A 377 27.16 -20.69 9.57
C MET A 377 26.64 -21.63 8.49
N ASP A 378 27.30 -21.73 7.34
CA ASP A 378 26.99 -22.78 6.33
C ASP A 378 27.28 -24.17 6.88
N GLU A 379 28.45 -24.35 7.48
CA GLU A 379 28.83 -25.63 8.09
C GLU A 379 27.85 -26.01 9.23
N PHE A 380 27.44 -25.04 10.04
CA PHE A 380 26.43 -25.25 11.06
C PHE A 380 25.06 -25.60 10.46
N GLN A 381 24.66 -24.91 9.39
CA GLN A 381 23.41 -25.17 8.67
C GLN A 381 23.37 -26.60 8.14
N ASP A 382 24.47 -27.11 7.57
CA ASP A 382 24.57 -28.48 7.07
C ASP A 382 24.39 -29.50 8.19
N VAL A 383 25.05 -29.28 9.34
CA VAL A 383 24.88 -30.12 10.52
C VAL A 383 23.43 -30.07 11.03
N PHE A 384 22.85 -28.88 11.12
CA PHE A 384 21.49 -28.68 11.60
C PHE A 384 20.45 -29.35 10.67
N GLN A 385 20.62 -29.23 9.36
CA GLN A 385 19.78 -29.88 8.35
C GLN A 385 19.83 -31.41 8.46
N ASN A 386 21.00 -31.97 8.73
CA ASN A 386 21.17 -33.41 8.91
C ASN A 386 20.48 -33.90 10.19
N VAL A 387 20.67 -33.19 11.31
CA VAL A 387 19.99 -33.47 12.58
C VAL A 387 18.48 -33.36 12.42
N TRP A 388 18.03 -32.34 11.69
CA TRP A 388 16.63 -32.11 11.41
C TRP A 388 16.01 -33.22 10.56
N SER A 389 16.64 -33.55 9.43
CA SER A 389 16.20 -34.61 8.53
C SER A 389 16.11 -35.96 9.24
N TRP A 390 17.04 -36.24 10.16
CA TRP A 390 17.00 -37.42 11.03
C TRP A 390 15.82 -37.37 12.02
N THR A 391 15.58 -36.21 12.64
CA THR A 391 14.47 -35.99 13.58
C THR A 391 13.10 -36.12 12.90
N MET A 392 12.97 -35.63 11.65
CA MET A 392 11.78 -35.77 10.82
C MET A 392 11.47 -37.24 10.48
N LYS A 393 12.50 -38.04 10.19
CA LYS A 393 12.35 -39.50 9.96
C LYS A 393 11.84 -40.26 11.18
N GLN A 394 11.99 -39.70 12.39
CA GLN A 394 11.50 -40.29 13.63
C GLN A 394 10.04 -39.95 13.96
N GLN A 395 9.30 -39.26 13.08
CA GLN A 395 7.87 -38.94 13.25
C GLN A 395 7.53 -38.27 14.60
N ARG A 396 8.43 -37.43 15.14
CA ARG A 396 8.11 -36.61 16.31
C ARG A 396 7.21 -35.44 15.89
N GLN A 397 5.90 -35.69 15.82
CA GLN A 397 4.86 -34.75 15.38
C GLN A 397 4.96 -33.35 16.00
N ALA A 398 5.35 -33.23 17.28
CA ALA A 398 5.44 -31.94 17.98
C ALA A 398 6.58 -31.01 17.49
N LEU A 399 7.55 -31.54 16.73
CA LEU A 399 8.60 -30.74 16.09
C LEU A 399 8.24 -30.41 14.63
N MET A 400 7.07 -30.81 14.13
CA MET A 400 6.77 -30.71 12.69
C MET A 400 6.17 -29.37 12.25
N GLU A 401 5.89 -28.45 13.17
CA GLU A 401 5.39 -27.12 12.84
C GLU A 401 6.55 -26.15 12.53
N PRO A 402 6.58 -25.51 11.35
CA PRO A 402 7.53 -24.45 11.05
C PRO A 402 7.43 -23.32 12.09
N ILE A 403 8.57 -22.87 12.59
CA ILE A 403 8.63 -21.74 13.53
C ILE A 403 8.31 -20.46 12.75
N GLU A 404 7.24 -19.77 13.12
CA GLU A 404 6.88 -18.47 12.53
C GLU A 404 7.59 -17.33 13.29
N LEU A 405 8.53 -16.66 12.62
CA LEU A 405 9.32 -15.56 13.17
C LEU A 405 8.85 -14.22 12.62
N ALA A 406 8.61 -13.25 13.49
CA ALA A 406 8.46 -11.85 13.06
C ALA A 406 9.82 -11.26 12.68
N LEU A 407 9.92 -10.77 11.45
CA LEU A 407 11.02 -9.92 11.00
C LEU A 407 10.54 -8.47 10.96
N ILE A 408 10.96 -7.66 11.93
CA ILE A 408 10.64 -6.23 12.01
C ILE A 408 11.81 -5.43 11.44
N ASP A 409 11.68 -4.92 10.22
CA ASP A 409 12.77 -4.24 9.51
C ASP A 409 12.23 -3.32 8.40
N ASP A 410 13.06 -2.96 7.41
CA ASP A 410 12.73 -2.06 6.29
C ASP A 410 11.93 -2.70 5.15
N GLY A 411 11.39 -3.92 5.34
CA GLY A 411 10.76 -4.74 4.31
C GLY A 411 11.70 -5.80 3.72
N VAL A 412 11.20 -6.62 2.80
CA VAL A 412 11.94 -7.73 2.21
C VAL A 412 11.67 -7.80 0.72
N ASP A 413 12.70 -8.01 -0.09
CA ASP A 413 12.53 -8.38 -1.49
C ASP A 413 12.07 -9.85 -1.58
N LEU A 414 10.82 -10.07 -2.00
CA LEU A 414 10.26 -11.42 -2.12
C LEU A 414 10.82 -12.21 -3.30
N LEU A 415 11.41 -11.54 -4.30
CA LEU A 415 11.96 -12.20 -5.48
C LEU A 415 13.38 -12.75 -5.23
N GLU A 416 13.98 -12.46 -4.07
CA GLU A 416 15.22 -13.06 -3.64
C GLU A 416 15.09 -14.61 -3.58
N PRO A 417 15.86 -15.37 -4.38
CA PRO A 417 15.68 -16.82 -4.52
C PRO A 417 15.75 -17.60 -3.20
N MET A 418 16.58 -17.15 -2.24
CA MET A 418 16.71 -17.80 -0.93
C MET A 418 15.48 -17.63 -0.03
N LEU A 419 14.60 -16.67 -0.33
CA LEU A 419 13.41 -16.35 0.47
C LEU A 419 12.13 -16.97 -0.11
N ARG A 420 12.20 -17.58 -1.30
CA ARG A 420 11.06 -18.24 -1.94
C ARG A 420 10.45 -19.30 -1.02
N GLY A 421 9.14 -19.20 -0.78
CA GLY A 421 8.39 -20.10 0.12
C GLY A 421 8.75 -19.96 1.61
N LYS A 422 9.64 -19.03 1.99
CA LYS A 422 10.01 -18.78 3.39
C LYS A 422 9.17 -17.68 4.05
N ILE A 423 8.45 -16.88 3.27
CA ILE A 423 7.59 -15.83 3.80
C ILE A 423 6.19 -16.42 4.06
N SER A 424 5.63 -16.21 5.25
CA SER A 424 4.26 -16.62 5.61
C SER A 424 3.25 -15.49 5.42
N GLY A 425 3.70 -14.24 5.35
CA GLY A 425 2.86 -13.07 5.27
C GLY A 425 3.61 -11.83 5.70
N GLY A 426 2.89 -10.72 5.81
CA GLY A 426 3.43 -9.53 6.39
C GLY A 426 2.42 -8.40 6.55
N GLN A 427 2.91 -7.32 7.14
CA GLN A 427 2.18 -6.10 7.40
C GLN A 427 3.13 -4.91 7.24
N THR A 428 2.58 -3.75 6.89
CA THR A 428 3.34 -2.51 6.84
C THR A 428 2.79 -1.50 7.84
N PHE A 429 3.70 -0.83 8.53
CA PHE A 429 3.46 0.38 9.30
C PHE A 429 4.16 1.59 8.65
N ASP A 430 4.55 1.44 7.37
CA ASP A 430 5.03 2.51 6.50
C ASP A 430 3.91 2.88 5.52
N HIS A 431 3.15 3.90 5.90
CA HIS A 431 2.01 4.39 5.11
C HIS A 431 2.39 5.55 4.17
N GLY A 432 3.70 5.79 3.98
CA GLY A 432 4.21 6.80 3.04
C GLY A 432 3.65 8.20 3.27
N ASP A 433 3.53 8.96 2.18
CA ASP A 433 2.87 10.25 2.19
C ASP A 433 1.35 10.08 2.33
N LYS A 434 0.78 10.68 3.39
CA LYS A 434 -0.65 10.63 3.70
C LYS A 434 -1.51 11.18 2.56
N ASP A 435 -0.98 12.10 1.76
CA ASP A 435 -1.73 12.71 0.66
C ASP A 435 -1.81 11.79 -0.56
N ALA A 436 -0.82 10.92 -0.76
CA ALA A 436 -0.78 9.98 -1.88
C ALA A 436 -1.71 8.77 -1.69
N ASN A 437 -2.06 8.42 -0.44
CA ASN A 437 -2.79 7.20 -0.07
C ASN A 437 -2.19 5.92 -0.67
N LEU A 438 -0.85 5.88 -0.80
CA LEU A 438 -0.09 4.71 -1.23
C LEU A 438 0.61 4.11 -0.02
N ILE A 439 0.42 2.82 0.21
CA ILE A 439 1.13 2.08 1.26
C ILE A 439 2.41 1.48 0.70
N ARG A 440 3.50 1.59 1.46
CA ARG A 440 4.76 0.95 1.10
C ARG A 440 4.73 -0.47 1.65
N GLN A 441 4.60 -1.43 0.75
CA GLN A 441 4.32 -2.81 1.13
C GLN A 441 5.52 -3.52 1.74
N TYR A 442 5.26 -4.54 2.57
CA TYR A 442 6.33 -5.27 3.25
C TYR A 442 7.25 -6.07 2.31
N TRP A 443 6.78 -6.32 1.08
CA TRP A 443 7.54 -6.96 0.02
C TRP A 443 8.43 -6.00 -0.79
N VAL A 444 8.57 -4.76 -0.33
CA VAL A 444 9.50 -3.77 -0.88
C VAL A 444 10.48 -3.36 0.21
N SER A 445 11.73 -3.83 0.12
CA SER A 445 12.80 -3.43 1.03
C SER A 445 13.38 -2.08 0.61
N GLU A 446 13.39 -1.12 1.53
CA GLU A 446 13.81 0.26 1.22
C GLU A 446 15.34 0.43 1.18
N GLY A 447 16.08 -0.24 2.07
CA GLY A 447 17.54 -0.21 2.13
C GLY A 447 18.20 -1.57 1.87
N GLY A 448 17.42 -2.61 1.59
CA GLY A 448 17.90 -3.99 1.42
C GLY A 448 18.24 -4.70 2.73
N HIS A 449 18.14 -4.01 3.87
CA HIS A 449 18.61 -4.54 5.15
C HIS A 449 17.73 -5.69 5.64
N GLY A 450 16.41 -5.55 5.57
CA GLY A 450 15.47 -6.60 5.90
C GLY A 450 15.62 -7.83 5.01
N THR A 451 15.94 -7.67 3.72
CA THR A 451 16.26 -8.80 2.83
C THR A 451 17.51 -9.56 3.29
N VAL A 452 18.59 -8.85 3.64
CA VAL A 452 19.82 -9.47 4.17
C VAL A 452 19.54 -10.19 5.50
N MET A 453 18.76 -9.57 6.37
CA MET A 453 18.33 -10.17 7.64
C MET A 453 17.51 -11.45 7.41
N ALA A 454 16.53 -11.40 6.52
CA ALA A 454 15.73 -12.57 6.15
C ALA A 454 16.61 -13.72 5.65
N LYS A 455 17.57 -13.44 4.74
CA LYS A 455 18.50 -14.45 4.21
C LYS A 455 19.35 -15.08 5.31
N ASN A 456 19.86 -14.27 6.24
CA ASN A 456 20.66 -14.79 7.34
C ASN A 456 19.83 -15.67 8.30
N ILE A 457 18.58 -15.27 8.58
CA ILE A 457 17.68 -16.05 9.43
C ILE A 457 17.35 -17.39 8.76
N THR A 458 16.99 -17.38 7.47
CA THR A 458 16.63 -18.61 6.75
C THR A 458 17.83 -19.51 6.47
N ARG A 459 19.04 -18.94 6.39
CA ARG A 459 20.30 -19.70 6.33
C ARG A 459 20.57 -20.44 7.65
N ILE A 460 20.47 -19.75 8.79
CA ILE A 460 20.73 -20.34 10.11
C ILE A 460 19.60 -21.29 10.55
N CYS A 461 18.35 -20.91 10.27
CA CYS A 461 17.15 -21.69 10.60
C CYS A 461 16.31 -21.92 9.33
N PRO A 462 16.64 -22.94 8.52
CA PRO A 462 15.95 -23.20 7.26
C PRO A 462 14.47 -23.53 7.36
N MET A 463 13.98 -23.81 8.57
CA MET A 463 12.59 -24.10 8.86
C MET A 463 11.77 -22.88 9.25
N ALA A 464 12.44 -21.77 9.55
CA ALA A 464 11.75 -20.55 9.90
C ALA A 464 10.88 -20.10 8.72
N ARG A 465 9.64 -19.77 9.04
CA ARG A 465 8.79 -18.95 8.16
C ARG A 465 8.76 -17.55 8.71
N LEU A 466 8.94 -16.56 7.85
CA LEU A 466 9.04 -15.17 8.25
C LEU A 466 7.70 -14.46 8.03
N TYR A 467 7.19 -13.83 9.07
CA TYR A 467 6.15 -12.82 8.99
C TYR A 467 6.81 -11.44 8.99
N VAL A 468 6.77 -10.75 7.86
CA VAL A 468 7.53 -9.50 7.67
C VAL A 468 6.70 -8.31 8.13
N ILE A 469 7.25 -7.50 9.02
CA ILE A 469 6.62 -6.26 9.50
C ILE A 469 7.51 -5.10 9.09
N LYS A 470 7.08 -4.35 8.06
CA LYS A 470 7.82 -3.20 7.56
C LYS A 470 7.60 -1.98 8.45
N LEU A 471 8.71 -1.36 8.85
CA LEU A 471 8.75 -0.12 9.60
C LEU A 471 8.78 1.11 8.67
N GLU A 472 8.17 2.18 9.14
CA GLU A 472 8.36 3.53 8.60
C GLU A 472 9.80 3.96 8.87
N THR A 473 10.55 4.21 7.80
CA THR A 473 11.89 4.80 7.89
C THR A 473 11.91 6.16 7.22
N HIS A 474 12.65 7.09 7.80
CA HIS A 474 12.92 8.41 7.23
C HIS A 474 14.42 8.67 7.23
N PHE A 475 14.94 9.19 6.13
CA PHE A 475 16.33 9.58 6.06
C PHE A 475 16.51 10.99 6.65
N ASP A 476 17.23 11.08 7.75
CA ASP A 476 17.68 12.35 8.30
C ASP A 476 18.82 12.88 7.43
N HIS A 477 18.55 13.92 6.65
CA HIS A 477 19.52 14.55 5.76
C HIS A 477 20.62 15.32 6.51
N GLU A 478 20.37 15.79 7.73
CA GLU A 478 21.36 16.50 8.54
C GLU A 478 22.37 15.52 9.14
N GLU A 479 21.88 14.42 9.70
CA GLU A 479 22.72 13.38 10.31
C GLU A 479 23.19 12.30 9.32
N LYS A 480 22.67 12.31 8.09
CA LYS A 480 22.88 11.28 7.06
C LYS A 480 22.59 9.87 7.57
N LYS A 481 21.49 9.71 8.30
CA LYS A 481 21.10 8.45 8.95
C LYS A 481 19.64 8.14 8.73
N ALA A 482 19.33 6.87 8.49
CA ALA A 482 17.96 6.37 8.56
C ALA A 482 17.48 6.38 10.03
N ARG A 483 16.26 6.87 10.24
CA ARG A 483 15.56 6.91 11.51
C ARG A 483 14.22 6.20 11.38
N ILE A 484 13.80 5.57 12.47
CA ILE A 484 12.56 4.79 12.52
C ILE A 484 11.46 5.64 13.15
N GLY A 485 10.25 5.57 12.58
CA GLY A 485 9.07 6.15 13.20
C GLY A 485 8.75 5.47 14.54
N THR A 486 8.76 6.21 15.65
CA THR A 486 8.52 5.63 16.99
C THR A 486 7.14 4.98 17.13
N ARG A 487 6.12 5.56 16.48
CA ARG A 487 4.76 4.98 16.42
C ARG A 487 4.72 3.71 15.57
N SER A 488 5.44 3.71 14.46
CA SER A 488 5.58 2.55 13.57
C SER A 488 6.24 1.38 14.31
N ALA A 489 7.32 1.64 15.06
CA ALA A 489 7.99 0.63 15.87
C ALA A 489 7.09 0.05 16.98
N ALA A 490 6.33 0.89 17.69
CA ALA A 490 5.38 0.42 18.71
C ALA A 490 4.29 -0.46 18.09
N GLY A 491 3.68 0.00 16.98
CA GLY A 491 2.66 -0.76 16.25
C GLY A 491 3.18 -2.09 15.71
N ALA A 492 4.43 -2.13 15.24
CA ALA A 492 5.08 -3.35 14.77
C ALA A 492 5.28 -4.40 15.87
N ILE A 493 5.66 -3.95 17.08
CA ILE A 493 5.78 -4.83 18.25
C ILE A 493 4.40 -5.37 18.64
N ASP A 494 3.39 -4.50 18.73
CA ASP A 494 2.01 -4.90 19.04
C ASP A 494 1.50 -5.92 18.01
N ALA A 495 1.75 -5.70 16.71
CA ALA A 495 1.37 -6.63 15.66
C ALA A 495 2.07 -7.99 15.77
N ALA A 496 3.37 -8.01 16.10
CA ALA A 496 4.08 -9.27 16.31
C ALA A 496 3.52 -10.05 17.51
N VAL A 497 3.18 -9.36 18.60
CA VAL A 497 2.55 -9.95 19.79
C VAL A 497 1.16 -10.51 19.45
N ASP A 498 0.32 -9.71 18.78
CA ASP A 498 -1.03 -10.12 18.38
C ASP A 498 -1.01 -11.35 17.46
N ARG A 499 -0.01 -11.43 16.56
CA ARG A 499 0.15 -12.57 15.64
C ARG A 499 0.67 -13.84 16.32
N LYS A 500 1.10 -13.74 17.59
CA LYS A 500 1.69 -14.80 18.41
C LYS A 500 2.94 -15.43 17.77
N VAL A 501 3.73 -14.61 17.09
CA VAL A 501 4.98 -15.03 16.44
C VAL A 501 6.16 -14.74 17.34
N GLN A 502 7.24 -15.54 17.25
CA GLN A 502 8.44 -15.22 18.01
C GLN A 502 9.16 -14.05 17.35
N THR A 503 9.53 -13.03 18.13
CA THR A 503 10.16 -11.81 17.58
C THR A 503 11.68 -11.92 17.53
N LEU A 504 12.24 -11.58 16.38
CA LEU A 504 13.64 -11.19 16.23
C LEU A 504 13.70 -9.67 16.11
N ASN A 505 14.45 -9.02 17.00
CA ASN A 505 14.63 -7.57 16.98
C ASN A 505 16.12 -7.22 16.83
N ASN A 506 16.42 -6.20 16.04
CA ASN A 506 17.74 -5.58 16.02
C ASN A 506 17.84 -4.48 17.10
N THR A 507 19.02 -4.31 17.68
CA THR A 507 19.29 -3.18 18.59
C THR A 507 19.30 -1.88 17.79
N PHE A 508 18.23 -1.10 17.92
CA PHE A 508 18.18 0.27 17.40
C PHE A 508 18.73 1.24 18.45
N ASN A 509 19.62 2.15 18.03
CA ASN A 509 20.08 3.25 18.85
C ASN A 509 18.90 4.22 19.09
N ASN A 510 18.15 4.01 20.17
CA ASN A 510 17.27 5.03 20.72
C ASN A 510 18.13 5.94 21.63
N PRO A 511 18.36 7.22 21.31
CA PRO A 511 19.17 8.10 22.15
C PRO A 511 18.58 8.33 23.56
N TYR A 512 17.34 7.89 23.83
CA TYR A 512 16.71 7.92 25.15
C TYR A 512 16.91 6.64 25.99
N LEU A 513 17.53 5.60 25.42
CA LEU A 513 17.89 4.36 26.13
C LEU A 513 19.39 4.12 25.92
N GLY A 514 20.17 4.45 26.94
CA GLY A 514 21.64 4.51 26.86
C GLY A 514 22.33 3.25 26.32
N ASN A 515 23.29 3.50 25.43
CA ASN A 515 24.46 2.70 25.02
C ASN A 515 24.43 1.16 25.16
N SER A 516 24.57 0.49 24.00
CA SER A 516 25.66 -0.49 23.80
C SER A 516 25.96 -0.72 22.32
N ASN A 517 27.20 -0.44 21.92
CA ASN A 517 27.80 -0.84 20.65
C ASN A 517 28.00 -2.37 20.61
N SER A 518 27.11 -3.06 19.91
CA SER A 518 27.37 -4.31 19.16
C SER A 518 26.07 -4.74 18.48
N GLY A 519 26.10 -4.87 17.15
CA GLY A 519 24.98 -5.42 16.39
C GLY A 519 24.84 -6.90 16.71
N ILE A 520 23.97 -7.23 17.66
CA ILE A 520 23.55 -8.59 18.00
C ILE A 520 22.02 -8.59 17.88
N CYS A 521 21.49 -9.45 17.00
CA CYS A 521 20.06 -9.72 16.93
C CYS A 521 19.62 -10.37 18.24
N TYR A 522 18.65 -9.77 18.94
CA TYR A 522 18.07 -10.40 20.12
C TYR A 522 16.87 -11.25 19.69
N PHE A 523 16.96 -12.55 19.95
CA PHE A 523 15.78 -13.41 20.07
C PHE A 523 15.07 -13.03 21.36
N ARG A 524 13.86 -12.47 21.26
CA ARG A 524 12.99 -12.30 22.42
C ARG A 524 11.79 -13.21 22.22
N VAL A 525 11.79 -14.32 22.95
CA VAL A 525 10.63 -15.21 23.05
C VAL A 525 9.68 -14.54 24.07
N PHE A 526 8.55 -14.01 23.59
CA PHE A 526 7.42 -13.73 24.46
C PHE A 526 6.68 -15.05 24.66
N THR A 527 6.82 -15.65 25.84
CA THR A 527 6.07 -16.86 26.25
C THR A 527 4.69 -16.51 26.75
#